data_AF-A0A956V068-F1
#
_entry.id   AF-A0A956V068-F1
#
_cell.length_a   1.000
_cell.length_b   1.000
_cell.length_c   1.000
_cell.angle_alpha   90.00
_cell.angle_beta   90.00
_cell.angle_gamma   90.00
#
_symmetry.space_group_name_H-M   'P 1'
#
loop_
_entity.id
_entity.type
_entity.pdbx_description
1 polymer ?
#
loop_
_entity_poly.entity_id
_entity_poly.type
_entity_poly.pdbx_seq_one_letter_code
_entity_poly.pdbx_strand_id
1 'polypeptide(L)' 'MITVVAEYGEPRRVITKRTDMEVMQIQDVWIVQDEWWRKEIDRQYFALLMMDGEFRTIFRDRVEDAWYEQAY' A
#
# COMPACT_ATOMS: atom_id res chain seq x y z
N MET A 1 -10.08 2.84 -0.97
CA MET A 1 -9.83 1.66 -0.13
C MET A 1 -9.74 0.45 -1.04
N ILE A 2 -8.64 -0.29 -0.91
CA ILE A 2 -8.35 -1.54 -1.62
C ILE A 2 -8.21 -2.66 -0.58
N THR A 3 -8.29 -3.91 -1.03
CA THR A 3 -7.95 -5.04 -0.16
C THR A 3 -6.54 -5.49 -0.50
N VAL A 4 -5.72 -5.67 0.54
CA VAL A 4 -4.35 -6.15 0.40
C VAL A 4 -4.22 -7.42 1.22
N VAL A 5 -3.84 -8.51 0.57
CA VAL A 5 -3.43 -9.72 1.28
C VAL A 5 -1.96 -9.53 1.63
N ALA A 6 -1.68 -9.29 2.91
CA ALA A 6 -0.34 -9.12 3.42
C ALA A 6 0.10 -10.37 4.19
N GLU A 7 1.35 -10.78 3.99
CA GLU A 7 1.99 -11.87 4.72
C GLU A 7 3.19 -11.29 5.47
N TYR A 8 3.27 -11.50 6.79
CA TYR A 8 4.28 -10.88 7.67
C TYR A 8 4.39 -9.34 7.58
N GLY A 9 3.31 -8.67 7.17
CA GLY A 9 3.29 -7.21 7.00
C GLY A 9 3.69 -6.73 5.61
N GLU A 10 4.04 -7.65 4.69
CA GLU A 10 4.40 -7.34 3.31
C GLU A 10 3.24 -7.67 2.34
N PRO A 11 2.92 -6.78 1.39
CA PRO A 11 1.85 -7.01 0.44
C PRO A 11 2.22 -8.13 -0.54
N ARG A 12 1.35 -9.14 -0.64
CA ARG A 12 1.46 -10.25 -1.61
C ARG A 12 0.46 -10.16 -2.74
N ARG A 13 -0.75 -9.66 -2.47
CA ARG A 13 -1.77 -9.42 -3.49
C ARG A 13 -2.49 -8.12 -3.26
N VAL A 14 -2.80 -7.43 -4.36
CA VAL A 14 -3.60 -6.21 -4.38
C VAL A 14 -4.91 -6.50 -5.10
N ILE A 15 -6.02 -6.32 -4.40
CA ILE A 15 -7.36 -6.57 -4.89
C ILE A 15 -8.13 -5.26 -4.91
N THR A 16 -8.53 -4.86 -6.11
CA THR A 16 -9.35 -3.69 -6.39
C THR A 16 -10.69 -4.11 -6.99
N LYS A 17 -11.57 -3.16 -7.28
CA LYS A 17 -12.83 -3.46 -7.99
C LYS A 17 -12.62 -4.00 -9.42
N ARG A 18 -11.45 -3.78 -10.02
CA ARG A 18 -11.18 -4.07 -11.44
C ARG A 18 -10.16 -5.18 -11.65
N THR A 19 -9.29 -5.41 -10.68
CA THR A 19 -8.13 -6.28 -10.79
C THR A 19 -7.86 -6.97 -9.47
N ASP A 20 -7.39 -8.21 -9.57
CA ASP A 20 -6.81 -9.02 -8.50
C ASP A 20 -5.46 -9.49 -9.01
N MET A 21 -4.39 -8.92 -8.44
CA MET A 21 -3.05 -9.08 -8.98
C MET A 21 -2.05 -9.40 -7.88
N GLU A 22 -1.13 -10.31 -8.18
CA GLU A 22 -0.02 -10.66 -7.31
C GLU A 22 1.11 -9.63 -7.43
N VAL A 23 1.75 -9.37 -6.29
CA VAL A 23 2.95 -8.55 -6.18
C VAL A 23 4.13 -9.39 -6.63
N MET A 24 4.78 -8.98 -7.71
CA MET A 24 5.98 -9.64 -8.20
C MET A 24 7.19 -9.27 -7.34
N GLN A 25 7.33 -7.99 -6.99
CA GLN A 25 8.45 -7.50 -6.17
C GLN A 25 8.07 -6.22 -5.43
N ILE A 26 8.53 -6.09 -4.18
CA ILE A 26 8.53 -4.82 -3.44
C ILE A 26 9.80 -4.07 -3.82
N GLN A 27 9.64 -2.90 -4.43
CA GLN A 27 10.74 -2.04 -4.88
C GLN A 27 11.29 -1.17 -3.75
N ASP A 28 10.39 -0.63 -2.92
CA ASP A 28 10.75 0.23 -1.81
C ASP A 28 9.67 0.22 -0.73
N VAL A 29 10.06 0.54 0.50
CA VAL A 29 9.17 0.66 1.66
C VAL A 29 9.58 1.87 2.47
N TRP A 30 8.63 2.77 2.73
CA TRP A 30 8.88 3.94 3.57
C TRP A 30 7.70 4.22 4.49
N ILE A 31 7.99 4.85 5.62
CA ILE A 31 6.97 5.23 6.59
C ILE A 31 6.92 6.76 6.64
N VAL A 32 5.72 7.30 6.59
CA VAL A 32 5.43 8.71 6.87
C VAL A 32 4.71 8.76 8.20
N GLN A 33 5.40 9.28 9.20
CA GLN A 33 4.81 9.60 10.50
C GLN A 33 4.90 11.11 10.68
N ASP A 34 3.75 11.76 10.86
CA ASP A 34 3.69 13.20 11.06
C ASP A 34 2.56 13.58 12.02
N GLU A 35 2.90 14.40 13.01
CA GLU A 35 1.94 15.07 13.91
C GLU A 35 1.64 16.46 13.35
N TRP A 36 1.13 16.50 12.12
CA TRP A 36 0.67 17.73 11.52
C TRP A 36 -0.60 18.18 12.26
N TRP A 37 -0.63 19.46 12.64
CA TRP A 37 -1.47 20.15 13.65
C TRP A 37 -3.00 19.91 13.74
N ARG A 38 -3.57 18.90 13.09
CA ARG A 38 -4.98 18.46 13.28
C ARG A 38 -5.24 16.95 13.29
N LYS A 39 -4.41 16.11 12.67
CA LYS A 39 -4.65 14.64 12.63
C LYS A 39 -3.32 13.92 12.46
N GLU A 40 -3.05 12.98 13.36
CA GLU A 40 -1.91 12.08 13.26
C GLU A 40 -1.94 11.36 11.91
N ILE A 41 -0.81 11.39 11.20
CA ILE A 41 -0.59 10.61 9.99
C ILE A 41 0.43 9.54 10.36
N ASP A 42 0.04 8.27 10.31
CA ASP A 42 0.95 7.13 10.36
C ASP A 42 0.65 6.23 9.17
N ARG A 43 1.47 6.34 8.12
CA ARG A 43 1.27 5.61 6.86
C ARG A 43 2.53 4.87 6.48
N GLN A 44 2.37 3.59 6.17
CA GLN A 44 3.42 2.76 5.62
C GLN A 44 3.15 2.56 4.12
N TYR A 45 4.05 3.05 3.30
CA TYR A 45 3.98 2.98 1.85
C TYR A 45 4.82 1.83 1.31
N PHE A 46 4.37 1.28 0.19
CA PHE A 46 5.04 0.24 -0.56
C PHE A 46 5.01 0.60 -2.05
N ALA A 47 6.19 0.69 -2.67
CA ALA A 47 6.31 0.71 -4.12
C ALA A 47 6.40 -0.74 -4.61
N LEU A 48 5.51 -1.13 -5.50
CA LEU A 48 5.32 -2.50 -5.95
C LEU A 48 5.52 -2.60 -7.45
N LEU A 49 6.22 -3.66 -7.88
CA LEU A 49 6.14 -4.19 -9.23
C LEU A 49 5.10 -5.31 -9.21
N MET A 50 4.06 -5.17 -10.03
CA MET A 50 2.99 -6.14 -10.18
C MET A 50 3.35 -7.21 -11.23
N MET A 51 2.68 -8.36 -11.21
CA MET A 51 2.93 -9.47 -12.15
C MET A 51 2.72 -9.12 -13.63
N ASP A 52 1.92 -8.10 -13.95
CA ASP A 52 1.73 -7.58 -15.31
C ASP A 52 2.82 -6.58 -15.74
N GLY A 53 3.79 -6.30 -14.86
CA GLY A 53 4.88 -5.35 -15.09
C GLY A 53 4.53 -3.91 -14.73
N GLU A 54 3.32 -3.62 -14.23
CA GLU A 54 2.93 -2.28 -13.79
C GLU A 54 3.56 -1.94 -12.44
N PHE A 55 3.97 -0.67 -12.28
CA PHE A 55 4.38 -0.14 -10.98
C PHE A 55 3.19 0.48 -10.27
N ARG A 56 2.99 0.12 -9.01
CA ARG A 56 1.92 0.67 -8.16
C ARG A 56 2.48 1.09 -6.82
N THR A 57 1.95 2.19 -6.29
CA THR A 57 2.24 2.63 -4.92
C THR A 57 0.99 2.41 -4.09
N ILE A 58 1.10 1.61 -3.03
CA ILE A 58 0.03 1.43 -2.04
C ILE A 58 0.50 1.90 -0.67
N PHE A 59 -0.44 2.20 0.22
CA PHE A 59 -0.10 2.47 1.61
C PHE A 59 -1.13 1.88 2.56
N ARG A 60 -0.65 1.45 3.72
CA ARG A 60 -1.46 1.14 4.91
C ARG A 60 -1.52 2.39 5.77
N ASP A 61 -2.71 2.94 5.94
CA ASP A 61 -2.99 3.89 7.00
C ASP A 61 -3.07 3.10 8.31
N ARG A 62 -2.10 3.32 9.21
CA ARG A 62 -1.97 2.60 10.48
C ARG A 62 -2.86 3.20 11.57
N VAL A 63 -3.39 4.41 11.37
CA VAL A 63 -4.37 5.04 12.27
C VAL A 63 -5.76 4.45 12.02
N GLU A 64 -6.14 4.31 10.75
CA GLU A 64 -7.46 3.77 10.35
C GLU A 64 -7.45 2.26 10.08
N ASP A 65 -6.28 1.63 10.15
CA ASP A 65 -5.99 0.24 9.78
C ASP A 65 -6.58 -0.15 8.41
N ALA A 66 -6.33 0.69 7.41
CA ALA A 66 -6.93 0.58 6.08
C ALA A 66 -5.89 0.71 4.96
N TRP A 67 -6.12 0.01 3.86
CA TRP A 67 -5.24 0.04 2.69
C TRP A 67 -5.79 0.91 1.56
N TYR A 68 -4.88 1.65 0.93
CA TYR A 68 -5.18 2.59 -0.15
C TYR A 68 -4.13 2.47 -1.26
N GLU A 69 -4.55 2.81 -2.47
CA GLU A 69 -3.66 2.95 -3.62
C GLU A 69 -3.43 4.45 -3.87
N GLN A 70 -2.17 4.82 -4.06
CA GLN A 70 -1.81 6.18 -4.44
C GLN A 70 -1.89 6.29 -5.97
N ALA A 71 -2.91 7.02 -6.43
CA ALA A 71 -2.99 7.42 -7.84
C ALA A 71 -2.10 8.65 -8.07
N TYR A 72 -1.34 8.62 -9.18
CA TYR A 72 -0.60 9.77 -9.70
C TYR A 72 -1.43 10.51 -10.75
#